data_AF-A0A4Q4CH98-F1
#
_entry.id   AF-A0A4Q4CH98-F1
#
_cell.length_a   1.000
_cell.length_b   1.000
_cell.length_c   1.000
_cell.angle_alpha   90.00
_cell.angle_beta   90.00
_cell.angle_gamma   90.00
#
_symmetry.space_group_name_H-M   'P 1'
#
loop_
_entity.id
_entity.type
_entity.pdbx_description
1 polymer ?
#
loop_
_entity_poly.entity_id
_entity_poly.type
_entity_poly.pdbx_seq_one_letter_code
_entity_poly.pdbx_strand_id
1 'polypeptide(L)'
;MLAAIPAAAQSARPDSYVIQSACLDQAGSPLPGRLPFEPGCDSTRSLRTGEPLPYRKHDWPGAVDALPRGYQASDSLLGTLRGAPAAIQTFDFGNTPRAFGHKDPGDGGQVIPLPANGELSAAMTEDASGAPQWFQSATCQAGWLLATPPFTADWQQRLIGLNITSGPEVCPSRLNPSLTRWRSARIDLPWREASNGHTATAPAEVLVSEHFSGTAIAIADHLERFWFARGLGLVRWERWENGPRSHLAARTAMADHLAHSGRCPPIAFGEPPDPGWQMVDCRTWTNFVREAPLPALDWPAPTLR
;
A
#
# COMPACT_ATOMS: atom_id res chain seq x y z
N MET A 1 -43.51 -7.60 18.82
CA MET A 1 -42.36 -7.99 17.99
C MET A 1 -41.68 -6.73 17.51
N LEU A 2 -40.57 -6.35 18.15
CA LEU A 2 -39.72 -5.26 17.67
C LEU A 2 -38.89 -5.80 16.51
N ALA A 3 -39.15 -5.29 15.30
CA ALA A 3 -38.34 -5.60 14.14
C ALA A 3 -36.93 -5.04 14.37
N ALA A 4 -35.93 -5.92 14.30
CA ALA A 4 -34.54 -5.52 14.29
C ALA A 4 -34.29 -4.63 13.07
N ILE A 5 -33.82 -3.42 13.31
CA ILE A 5 -33.28 -2.54 12.28
C ILE A 5 -32.10 -3.29 11.66
N PRO A 6 -32.06 -3.50 10.33
CA PRO A 6 -30.88 -4.09 9.72
C PRO A 6 -29.70 -3.21 10.08
N ALA A 7 -28.60 -3.82 10.54
CA ALA A 7 -27.34 -3.12 10.75
C ALA A 7 -27.03 -2.36 9.47
N ALA A 8 -27.27 -1.04 9.51
CA ALA A 8 -26.85 -0.15 8.44
C ALA A 8 -25.39 -0.45 8.21
N ALA A 9 -25.04 -0.86 6.99
CA ALA A 9 -23.67 -1.01 6.56
C ALA A 9 -22.94 0.25 7.02
N GLN A 10 -22.18 0.11 8.09
CA GLN A 10 -21.30 1.16 8.58
C GLN A 10 -20.39 1.37 7.39
N SER A 11 -20.63 2.42 6.60
CA SER A 11 -19.93 2.64 5.34
C SER A 11 -18.46 2.55 5.70
N ALA A 12 -17.81 1.48 5.24
CA ALA A 12 -16.45 1.18 5.64
C ALA A 12 -15.65 2.45 5.43
N ARG A 13 -15.16 3.08 6.50
CA ARG A 13 -14.53 4.39 6.35
C ARG A 13 -13.30 4.19 5.46
N PRO A 14 -13.20 4.84 4.28
CA PRO A 14 -12.15 4.53 3.31
C PRO A 14 -10.74 4.72 3.87
N ASP A 15 -10.56 5.68 4.78
CA ASP A 15 -9.33 5.92 5.54
C ASP A 15 -8.83 4.67 6.28
N SER A 16 -9.74 3.82 6.79
CA SER A 16 -9.37 2.60 7.52
C SER A 16 -8.64 1.58 6.67
N TYR A 17 -8.75 1.60 5.34
CA TYR A 17 -7.99 0.73 4.44
C TYR A 17 -6.58 1.26 4.17
N VAL A 18 -6.40 2.57 4.15
CA VAL A 18 -5.13 3.20 3.73
C VAL A 18 -4.28 3.69 4.91
N ILE A 19 -4.79 3.61 6.14
CA ILE A 19 -4.10 4.02 7.38
C ILE A 19 -4.03 2.83 8.35
N GLN A 20 -2.84 2.59 8.89
CA GLN A 20 -2.60 1.60 9.92
C GLN A 20 -3.05 2.13 11.30
N SER A 21 -3.44 1.22 12.18
CA SER A 21 -4.02 1.56 13.48
C SER A 21 -3.24 0.95 14.63
N ALA A 22 -3.35 1.55 15.82
CA ALA A 22 -2.83 0.97 17.06
C ALA A 22 -3.98 0.39 17.89
N CYS A 23 -3.73 -0.75 18.52
CA CYS A 23 -4.58 -1.25 19.60
C CYS A 23 -4.43 -0.36 20.84
N LEU A 24 -5.52 -0.15 21.56
CA LEU A 24 -5.55 0.75 22.72
C LEU A 24 -5.77 -0.03 24.01
N ASP A 25 -5.15 0.46 25.09
CA ASP A 25 -5.50 0.06 26.45
C ASP A 25 -6.79 0.76 26.94
N GLN A 26 -7.20 0.47 28.18
CA GLN A 26 -8.37 1.09 28.81
C GLN A 26 -8.24 2.61 29.00
N ALA A 27 -7.01 3.14 29.02
CA ALA A 27 -6.74 4.57 29.12
C ALA A 27 -6.69 5.26 27.74
N GLY A 28 -6.85 4.50 26.64
CA GLY A 28 -6.77 5.02 25.27
C GLY A 28 -5.34 5.18 24.74
N SER A 29 -4.33 4.59 25.41
CA SER A 29 -2.94 4.63 24.98
C SER A 29 -2.60 3.45 24.07
N PRO A 30 -1.74 3.62 23.04
CA PRO A 30 -1.28 2.52 22.20
C PRO A 30 -0.61 1.40 23.00
N LEU A 31 -1.03 0.16 22.76
CA LEU A 31 -0.40 -1.04 23.30
C LEU A 31 0.85 -1.40 22.45
N PRO A 32 2.07 -1.31 23.00
CA PRO A 32 3.29 -1.63 22.25
C PRO A 32 3.30 -3.09 21.76
N GLY A 33 3.66 -3.29 20.49
CA GLY A 33 3.81 -4.61 19.86
C GLY A 33 2.52 -5.38 19.56
N ARG A 34 1.35 -4.90 20.03
CA ARG A 34 0.05 -5.53 19.77
C ARG A 34 -0.45 -5.15 18.38
N LEU A 35 -0.74 -6.16 17.55
CA LEU A 35 -1.25 -5.93 16.19
C LEU A 35 -2.78 -5.82 16.15
N PRO A 36 -3.37 -5.04 15.22
CA PRO A 36 -4.81 -4.80 15.13
C PRO A 36 -5.71 -6.02 14.95
N PHE A 37 -5.17 -7.15 14.49
CA PHE A 37 -5.91 -8.38 14.26
C PHE A 37 -5.73 -9.42 15.38
N GLU A 38 -4.91 -9.13 16.39
CA GLU A 38 -4.66 -10.07 17.48
C GLU A 38 -5.78 -10.06 18.52
N PRO A 39 -6.04 -11.20 19.18
CA PRO A 39 -6.93 -11.24 20.34
C PRO A 39 -6.54 -10.22 21.41
N GLY A 40 -7.54 -9.57 22.02
CA GLY A 40 -7.34 -8.52 23.03
C GLY A 40 -7.10 -7.12 22.45
N CYS A 41 -7.23 -6.94 21.14
CA CYS A 41 -7.30 -5.63 20.49
C CYS A 41 -8.76 -5.19 20.30
N ASP A 42 -9.44 -4.88 21.41
CA ASP A 42 -10.88 -4.59 21.38
C ASP A 42 -11.19 -3.14 20.94
N SER A 43 -10.19 -2.26 21.00
CA SER A 43 -10.29 -0.86 20.60
C SER A 43 -9.07 -0.44 19.80
N THR A 44 -9.29 0.36 18.75
CA THR A 44 -8.23 0.86 17.87
C THR A 44 -8.39 2.33 17.55
N ARG A 45 -7.28 2.97 17.17
CA ARG A 45 -7.28 4.27 16.49
C ARG A 45 -6.25 4.29 15.37
N SER A 46 -6.48 5.11 14.36
CA SER A 46 -5.47 5.42 13.34
C SER A 46 -4.19 5.96 13.96
N LEU A 47 -3.05 5.49 13.44
CA LEU A 47 -1.74 6.05 13.74
C LEU A 47 -1.49 7.32 12.91
N ARG A 48 -0.70 8.25 13.45
CA ARG A 48 -0.44 9.59 12.89
C ARG A 48 1.04 9.81 12.60
N THR A 49 1.35 10.67 11.66
CA THR A 49 2.73 11.13 11.43
C THR A 49 3.29 11.80 12.68
N GLY A 50 4.55 11.51 13.02
CA GLY A 50 5.26 12.12 14.14
C GLY A 50 5.00 11.47 15.51
N GLU A 51 4.08 10.51 15.62
CA GLU A 51 3.93 9.75 16.86
C GLU A 51 4.79 8.46 16.86
N PRO A 52 5.22 7.98 18.03
CA PRO A 52 5.96 6.72 18.11
C PRO A 52 5.08 5.53 17.68
N LEU A 53 5.64 4.63 16.87
CA LEU A 53 4.90 3.49 16.34
C LEU A 53 4.98 2.29 17.31
N PRO A 54 3.83 1.65 17.65
CA PRO A 54 3.80 0.45 18.48
C PRO A 54 4.26 -0.81 17.72
N TYR A 55 4.26 -0.79 16.40
CA TYR A 55 4.80 -1.82 15.53
C TYR A 55 5.12 -1.20 14.17
N ARG A 56 5.95 -1.88 13.38
CA ARG A 56 6.28 -1.49 12.01
C ARG A 56 6.13 -2.65 11.05
N LYS A 57 5.69 -2.34 9.83
CA LYS A 57 5.55 -3.31 8.76
C LYS A 57 6.79 -3.28 7.87
N HIS A 58 7.43 -4.43 7.72
CA HIS A 58 8.52 -4.64 6.77
C HIS A 58 8.11 -5.60 5.67
N ASP A 59 8.74 -5.49 4.50
CA ASP A 59 8.59 -6.48 3.46
C ASP A 59 9.18 -7.83 3.90
N TRP A 60 8.66 -8.91 3.31
CA TRP A 60 9.16 -10.25 3.60
C TRP A 60 10.60 -10.37 3.10
N PRO A 61 11.48 -11.01 3.89
CA PRO A 61 12.86 -11.21 3.48
C PRO A 61 12.93 -12.21 2.33
N GLY A 62 13.83 -11.97 1.37
CA GLY A 62 14.20 -12.98 0.39
C GLY A 62 15.18 -13.99 0.98
N ALA A 63 15.05 -15.26 0.62
CA ALA A 63 16.03 -16.31 0.96
C ALA A 63 17.41 -16.03 0.37
N VAL A 64 17.47 -15.26 -0.72
CA VAL A 64 18.71 -14.85 -1.41
C VAL A 64 19.29 -13.54 -0.87
N ASP A 65 18.50 -12.76 -0.14
CA ASP A 65 18.88 -11.46 0.39
C ASP A 65 19.17 -11.59 1.89
N ALA A 66 20.38 -11.25 2.35
CA ALA A 66 20.79 -11.37 3.76
C ALA A 66 20.16 -10.30 4.68
N LEU A 67 18.88 -9.97 4.48
CA LEU A 67 18.15 -8.93 5.18
C LEU A 67 16.96 -9.56 5.93
N PRO A 68 17.14 -10.04 7.18
CA PRO A 68 16.10 -10.78 7.91
C PRO A 68 14.86 -9.95 8.26
N ARG A 69 14.99 -8.61 8.28
CA ARG A 69 13.91 -7.64 8.43
C ARG A 69 13.37 -7.14 7.09
N GLY A 70 13.70 -7.79 5.98
CA GLY A 70 13.33 -7.29 4.65
C GLY A 70 14.21 -6.14 4.17
N TYR A 71 13.97 -5.73 2.93
CA TYR A 71 14.64 -4.64 2.23
C TYR A 71 14.00 -3.27 2.52
N GLN A 72 12.69 -3.25 2.78
CA GLN A 72 11.92 -2.02 2.91
C GLN A 72 10.86 -2.11 4.03
N ALA A 73 10.74 -1.07 4.83
CA ALA A 73 9.62 -0.83 5.73
C ALA A 73 8.62 0.12 5.10
N SER A 74 7.33 -0.09 5.39
CA SER A 74 6.27 0.81 4.95
C SER A 74 5.25 1.05 6.03
N ASP A 75 5.22 2.27 6.55
CA ASP A 75 4.20 2.73 7.46
C ASP A 75 3.01 3.28 6.67
N SER A 76 1.83 3.37 7.28
CA SER A 76 0.66 3.97 6.65
C SER A 76 -0.04 4.87 7.66
N LEU A 77 0.30 6.15 7.68
CA LEU A 77 -0.02 7.06 8.78
C LEU A 77 -1.00 8.14 8.34
N LEU A 78 -1.84 8.61 9.27
CA LEU A 78 -2.61 9.83 9.07
C LEU A 78 -1.70 11.05 9.20
N GLY A 79 -1.60 11.84 8.14
CA GLY A 79 -0.86 13.08 8.10
C GLY A 79 -1.61 14.12 7.27
N THR A 80 -0.85 15.04 6.68
CA THR A 80 -1.39 16.06 5.78
C THR A 80 -0.56 16.17 4.51
N LEU A 81 -1.23 16.60 3.44
CA LEU A 81 -0.62 17.04 2.19
C LEU A 81 -1.18 18.43 1.88
N ARG A 82 -0.32 19.44 1.84
CA ARG A 82 -0.68 20.85 1.58
C ARG A 82 -1.82 21.32 2.50
N GLY A 83 -1.74 20.97 3.79
CA GLY A 83 -2.72 21.32 4.82
C GLY A 83 -4.01 20.50 4.82
N ALA A 84 -4.21 19.58 3.87
CA ALA A 84 -5.39 18.70 3.82
C ALA A 84 -5.08 17.31 4.38
N PRO A 85 -6.03 16.60 5.03
CA PRO A 85 -5.82 15.24 5.51
C PRO A 85 -5.40 14.27 4.40
N ALA A 86 -4.39 13.45 4.68
CA ALA A 86 -3.88 12.44 3.76
C ALA A 86 -3.40 11.20 4.51
N ALA A 87 -3.48 10.04 3.85
CA ALA A 87 -2.72 8.87 4.24
C ALA A 87 -1.30 8.96 3.66
N ILE A 88 -0.32 8.85 4.53
CA ILE A 88 1.11 8.92 4.25
C ILE A 88 1.66 7.50 4.34
N GLN A 89 1.99 6.92 3.19
CA GLN A 89 2.55 5.58 3.11
C GLN A 89 4.05 5.69 2.90
N THR A 90 4.87 5.26 3.84
CA THR A 90 6.33 5.49 3.74
C THR A 90 7.01 4.34 3.00
N PHE A 91 8.15 4.62 2.39
CA PHE A 91 9.07 3.64 1.81
C PHE A 91 10.46 3.91 2.39
N ASP A 92 10.79 3.19 3.44
CA ASP A 92 12.04 3.33 4.21
C ASP A 92 12.92 2.11 3.94
N PHE A 93 14.10 2.29 3.36
CA PHE A 93 14.95 1.21 2.91
C PHE A 93 16.09 0.90 3.90
N GLY A 94 16.31 -0.38 4.19
CA GLY A 94 17.29 -0.83 5.21
C GLY A 94 18.52 -1.53 4.66
N ASN A 95 18.88 -1.31 3.40
CA ASN A 95 20.10 -1.87 2.79
C ASN A 95 21.26 -0.87 2.87
N THR A 96 22.44 -1.35 3.28
CA THR A 96 23.66 -0.55 3.39
C THR A 96 23.90 0.31 2.14
N PRO A 97 24.10 1.64 2.28
CA PRO A 97 24.34 2.38 3.52
C PRO A 97 23.09 2.87 4.28
N ARG A 98 21.88 2.59 3.79
CA ARG A 98 20.62 3.07 4.38
C ARG A 98 20.24 2.28 5.64
N ALA A 99 19.50 2.94 6.53
CA ALA A 99 19.07 2.36 7.81
C ALA A 99 17.62 2.72 8.12
N PHE A 100 16.85 1.70 8.55
CA PHE A 100 15.46 1.90 8.94
C PHE A 100 15.31 2.94 10.06
N GLY A 101 14.29 3.80 9.93
CA GLY A 101 13.93 4.81 10.92
C GLY A 101 14.66 6.14 10.72
N HIS A 102 15.45 6.25 9.65
CA HIS A 102 16.17 7.46 9.25
C HIS A 102 15.74 7.83 7.83
N LYS A 103 15.58 9.13 7.54
CA LYS A 103 15.29 9.56 6.16
C LYS A 103 16.58 9.62 5.36
N ASP A 104 16.85 8.55 4.62
CA ASP A 104 17.99 8.45 3.71
C ASP A 104 17.63 8.90 2.28
N PRO A 105 18.64 9.24 1.46
CA PRO A 105 18.44 9.44 0.02
C PRO A 105 17.82 8.20 -0.64
N GLY A 106 16.75 8.42 -1.40
CA GLY A 106 15.99 7.34 -2.07
C GLY A 106 14.91 6.71 -1.20
N ASP A 107 14.79 7.05 0.08
CA ASP A 107 13.55 6.80 0.82
C ASP A 107 12.45 7.75 0.35
N GLY A 108 11.21 7.40 0.63
CA GLY A 108 10.09 8.27 0.30
C GLY A 108 8.78 7.66 0.75
N GLY A 109 7.86 7.51 -0.20
CA GLY A 109 6.53 7.00 0.08
C GLY A 109 5.52 7.32 -1.01
N GLN A 110 4.26 7.03 -0.73
CA GLN A 110 3.09 7.41 -1.49
C GLN A 110 2.13 8.23 -0.63
N VAL A 111 1.52 9.28 -1.21
CA VAL A 111 0.51 10.09 -0.52
C VAL A 111 -0.86 9.89 -1.16
N ILE A 112 -1.87 9.61 -0.33
CA ILE A 112 -3.27 9.46 -0.75
C ILE A 112 -4.09 10.52 0.01
N PRO A 113 -4.51 11.62 -0.64
CA PRO A 113 -5.46 12.56 -0.04
C PRO A 113 -6.74 11.86 0.42
N LEU A 114 -7.36 12.37 1.49
CA LEU A 114 -8.58 11.80 2.06
C LEU A 114 -9.77 12.75 1.85
N PRO A 115 -10.31 12.84 0.62
CA PRO A 115 -11.46 13.68 0.33
C PRO A 115 -12.72 13.19 1.04
N ALA A 116 -13.66 14.10 1.29
CA ALA A 116 -14.92 13.78 1.97
C ALA A 116 -15.80 12.76 1.24
N ASN A 117 -15.64 12.61 -0.09
CA ASN A 117 -16.35 11.61 -0.88
C ASN A 117 -15.77 10.19 -0.73
N GLY A 118 -14.62 10.04 -0.06
CA GLY A 118 -14.01 8.74 0.20
C GLY A 118 -13.29 8.10 -1.00
N GLU A 119 -13.14 8.79 -2.12
CA GLU A 119 -12.34 8.29 -3.24
C GLU A 119 -10.86 8.24 -2.82
N LEU A 120 -10.20 7.12 -3.14
CA LEU A 120 -8.80 6.89 -2.85
C LEU A 120 -8.02 7.00 -4.15
N SER A 121 -7.21 8.05 -4.27
CA SER A 121 -6.32 8.28 -5.42
C SER A 121 -4.96 8.72 -4.90
N ALA A 122 -3.87 8.11 -5.37
CA ALA A 122 -2.53 8.57 -5.03
C ALA A 122 -2.24 9.90 -5.75
N ALA A 123 -1.75 10.88 -5.01
CA ALA A 123 -1.36 12.20 -5.53
C ALA A 123 0.12 12.26 -5.89
N MET A 124 0.94 11.49 -5.18
CA MET A 124 2.39 11.61 -5.20
C MET A 124 3.04 10.29 -4.80
N THR A 125 4.16 9.97 -5.42
CA THR A 125 5.10 8.95 -4.93
C THR A 125 6.54 9.46 -4.96
N GLU A 126 7.39 8.90 -4.12
CA GLU A 126 8.85 9.03 -4.15
C GLU A 126 9.40 7.66 -3.75
N ASP A 127 10.13 7.03 -4.65
CA ASP A 127 10.76 5.73 -4.42
C ASP A 127 12.29 5.84 -4.58
N ALA A 128 12.98 4.70 -4.68
CA ALA A 128 14.43 4.64 -4.83
C ALA A 128 14.98 5.38 -6.06
N SER A 129 14.13 5.80 -7.02
CA SER A 129 14.52 6.63 -8.17
C SER A 129 14.75 8.11 -7.84
N GLY A 130 14.34 8.57 -6.64
CA GLY A 130 14.97 9.71 -5.95
C GLY A 130 14.30 11.09 -6.05
N ALA A 131 13.27 11.28 -6.86
CA ALA A 131 12.53 12.54 -6.89
C ALA A 131 11.01 12.29 -6.78
N PRO A 132 10.27 13.15 -6.06
CA PRO A 132 8.82 13.13 -6.07
C PRO A 132 8.21 13.19 -7.47
N GLN A 133 7.29 12.27 -7.72
CA GLN A 133 6.47 12.18 -8.92
C GLN A 133 5.02 12.50 -8.55
N TRP A 134 4.41 13.48 -9.21
CA TRP A 134 3.02 13.86 -8.97
C TRP A 134 2.10 13.22 -9.99
N PHE A 135 1.12 12.45 -9.53
CA PHE A 135 0.10 11.86 -10.39
C PHE A 135 -1.04 12.86 -10.56
N GLN A 136 -1.21 13.38 -11.77
CA GLN A 136 -2.16 14.43 -12.05
C GLN A 136 -3.22 13.97 -13.06
N SER A 137 -4.48 14.22 -12.73
CA SER A 137 -5.62 14.06 -13.63
C SER A 137 -5.75 15.24 -14.61
N ALA A 138 -6.76 15.18 -15.49
CA ALA A 138 -7.13 16.28 -16.38
C ALA A 138 -7.44 17.60 -15.64
N THR A 139 -7.90 17.49 -14.38
CA THR A 139 -8.31 18.62 -13.53
C THR A 139 -7.23 18.99 -12.51
N CYS A 140 -6.02 18.46 -12.66
CA CYS A 140 -4.88 18.72 -11.77
C CYS A 140 -5.18 18.35 -10.31
N GLN A 141 -5.92 17.25 -10.16
CA GLN A 141 -6.18 16.58 -8.90
C GLN A 141 -5.39 15.27 -8.88
N ALA A 142 -5.33 14.62 -7.72
CA ALA A 142 -4.71 13.30 -7.57
C ALA A 142 -5.21 12.34 -8.66
N GLY A 143 -4.29 11.89 -9.50
CA GLY A 143 -4.62 11.21 -10.76
C GLY A 143 -4.65 9.70 -10.69
N TRP A 144 -3.96 9.08 -9.73
CA TRP A 144 -3.80 7.62 -9.70
C TRP A 144 -4.87 6.96 -8.84
N LEU A 145 -6.05 6.77 -9.43
CA LEU A 145 -7.22 6.18 -8.78
C LEU A 145 -6.95 4.77 -8.28
N LEU A 146 -7.03 4.55 -6.96
CA LEU A 146 -6.94 3.24 -6.30
C LEU A 146 -8.32 2.60 -6.13
N ALA A 147 -9.31 3.35 -5.63
CA ALA A 147 -10.67 2.85 -5.49
C ALA A 147 -11.70 3.97 -5.25
N THR A 148 -12.95 3.69 -5.57
CA THR A 148 -14.08 4.55 -5.24
C THR A 148 -15.13 3.76 -4.44
N PRO A 149 -15.71 4.32 -3.36
CA PRO A 149 -16.87 3.75 -2.69
C PRO A 149 -18.11 3.68 -3.62
N PRO A 150 -19.08 2.79 -3.34
CA PRO A 150 -19.06 1.78 -2.28
C PRO A 150 -18.08 0.66 -2.60
N PHE A 151 -17.38 0.12 -1.59
CA PHE A 151 -16.51 -1.04 -1.80
C PHE A 151 -17.34 -2.33 -1.75
N THR A 152 -17.28 -3.11 -2.83
CA THR A 152 -18.10 -4.33 -3.01
C THR A 152 -17.23 -5.55 -3.25
N ALA A 153 -17.81 -6.74 -3.06
CA ALA A 153 -17.12 -7.99 -3.38
C ALA A 153 -16.86 -8.15 -4.88
N ASP A 154 -17.72 -7.60 -5.74
CA ASP A 154 -17.52 -7.64 -7.19
C ASP A 154 -16.44 -6.65 -7.65
N TRP A 155 -15.74 -7.00 -8.72
CA TRP A 155 -14.82 -6.09 -9.40
C TRP A 155 -15.58 -4.90 -9.97
N GLN A 156 -15.22 -3.72 -9.50
CA GLN A 156 -15.59 -2.43 -10.09
C GLN A 156 -14.42 -1.92 -10.91
N GLN A 157 -14.68 -1.09 -11.92
CA GLN A 157 -13.61 -0.55 -12.76
C GLN A 157 -13.92 0.84 -13.29
N ARG A 158 -12.87 1.60 -13.60
CA ARG A 158 -12.93 2.90 -14.25
C ARG A 158 -11.70 3.08 -15.14
N LEU A 159 -11.93 3.56 -16.36
CA LEU A 159 -10.86 4.09 -17.19
C LEU A 159 -10.58 5.53 -16.75
N ILE A 160 -9.35 5.80 -16.29
CA ILE A 160 -8.90 7.13 -15.91
C ILE A 160 -7.78 7.61 -16.84
N GLY A 161 -7.60 8.93 -16.90
CA GLY A 161 -6.47 9.55 -17.57
C GLY A 161 -5.62 10.27 -16.53
N LEU A 162 -4.33 9.95 -16.48
CA LEU A 162 -3.36 10.63 -15.62
C LEU A 162 -2.02 10.80 -16.33
N ASN A 163 -1.19 11.69 -15.80
CA ASN A 163 0.22 11.72 -16.16
C ASN A 163 1.07 12.12 -14.95
N ILE A 164 2.37 11.82 -15.03
CA ILE A 164 3.34 12.24 -14.03
C ILE A 164 3.80 13.66 -14.35
N THR A 165 3.80 14.53 -13.35
CA THR A 165 4.33 15.89 -13.46
C THR A 165 5.35 16.18 -12.35
N SER A 166 6.10 17.26 -12.51
CA SER A 166 7.17 17.67 -11.58
C SER A 166 6.65 18.33 -10.30
N GLY A 167 5.35 18.64 -10.21
CA GLY A 167 4.81 19.39 -9.09
C GLY A 167 3.29 19.39 -9.00
N PRO A 168 2.74 19.76 -7.83
CA PRO A 168 1.30 19.74 -7.57
C PRO A 168 0.51 20.74 -8.41
N GLU A 169 1.14 21.85 -8.81
CA GLU A 169 0.51 22.92 -9.61
C GLU A 169 0.66 22.71 -11.12
N VAL A 170 1.40 21.68 -11.54
CA VAL A 170 1.69 21.42 -12.96
C VAL A 170 0.63 20.47 -13.50
N CYS A 171 -0.27 21.02 -14.29
CA CYS A 171 -1.31 20.29 -15.00
C CYS A 171 -0.75 19.62 -16.27
N PRO A 172 -1.00 18.32 -16.49
CA PRO A 172 -0.52 17.65 -17.69
C PRO A 172 -1.33 18.06 -18.92
N SER A 173 -0.65 18.35 -20.03
CA SER A 173 -1.28 18.65 -21.32
C SER A 173 -1.71 17.40 -22.10
N ARG A 174 -1.26 16.22 -21.65
CA ARG A 174 -1.58 14.90 -22.20
C ARG A 174 -1.75 13.91 -21.07
N LEU A 175 -2.70 13.00 -21.22
CA LEU A 175 -3.01 11.97 -20.24
C LEU A 175 -2.72 10.60 -20.85
N ASN A 176 -2.12 9.73 -20.04
CA ASN A 176 -2.01 8.31 -20.33
C ASN A 176 -3.26 7.61 -19.78
N PRO A 177 -3.94 6.79 -20.57
CA PRO A 177 -5.04 5.98 -20.08
C PRO A 177 -4.53 4.92 -19.10
N SER A 178 -5.28 4.71 -18.02
CA SER A 178 -5.09 3.59 -17.10
C SER A 178 -6.45 3.02 -16.72
N LEU A 179 -6.66 1.75 -17.05
CA LEU A 179 -7.80 0.99 -16.53
C LEU A 179 -7.48 0.63 -15.08
N THR A 180 -8.20 1.22 -14.14
CA THR A 180 -8.18 0.79 -12.73
C THR A 180 -9.38 -0.11 -12.48
N ARG A 181 -9.18 -1.24 -11.80
CA ARG A 181 -10.26 -2.01 -11.18
C ARG A 181 -9.98 -2.31 -9.71
N TRP A 182 -11.03 -2.38 -8.90
CA TRP A 182 -10.91 -2.63 -7.47
C TRP A 182 -12.05 -3.51 -6.95
N ARG A 183 -11.81 -4.18 -5.82
CA ARG A 183 -12.82 -4.91 -5.05
C ARG A 183 -12.44 -4.98 -3.58
N SER A 184 -13.42 -5.10 -2.71
CA SER A 184 -13.20 -5.53 -1.33
C SER A 184 -13.29 -7.04 -1.22
N ALA A 185 -12.53 -7.63 -0.31
CA ALA A 185 -12.62 -9.05 0.01
C ALA A 185 -12.23 -9.29 1.47
N ARG A 186 -12.61 -10.46 2.00
CA ARG A 186 -12.03 -11.00 3.22
C ARG A 186 -11.06 -12.11 2.82
N ILE A 187 -9.82 -12.03 3.28
CA ILE A 187 -8.76 -12.98 2.95
C ILE A 187 -8.05 -13.45 4.22
N ASP A 188 -7.35 -14.58 4.13
CA ASP A 188 -6.36 -14.96 5.12
C ASP A 188 -5.02 -14.29 4.74
N LEU A 189 -4.72 -13.17 5.40
CA LEU A 189 -3.52 -12.38 5.15
C LEU A 189 -2.31 -13.10 5.77
N PRO A 190 -1.31 -13.53 4.97
CA PRO A 190 -0.07 -14.09 5.52
C PRO A 190 0.71 -13.00 6.25
N TRP A 191 1.28 -13.36 7.39
CA TRP A 191 2.17 -12.50 8.15
C TRP A 191 3.34 -13.27 8.75
N ARG A 192 4.39 -12.52 9.09
CA ARG A 192 5.63 -13.02 9.68
C ARG A 192 6.03 -12.17 10.87
N GLU A 193 6.58 -12.80 11.89
CA GLU A 193 7.24 -12.12 13.00
C GLU A 193 8.72 -11.89 12.66
N ALA A 194 9.19 -10.65 12.67
CA ALA A 194 10.55 -10.33 12.25
C ALA A 194 11.61 -10.90 13.20
N SER A 195 11.28 -10.99 14.50
CA SER A 195 12.22 -11.39 15.56
C SER A 195 12.61 -12.87 15.54
N ASN A 196 11.70 -13.76 15.12
CA ASN A 196 11.92 -15.21 15.15
C ASN A 196 11.55 -15.93 13.85
N GLY A 197 10.97 -15.21 12.87
CA GLY A 197 10.55 -15.75 11.59
C GLY A 197 9.33 -16.65 11.62
N HIS A 198 8.59 -16.71 12.74
CA HIS A 198 7.31 -17.38 12.80
C HIS A 198 6.36 -16.80 11.74
N THR A 199 5.66 -17.68 11.02
CA THR A 199 4.67 -17.29 10.01
C THR A 199 3.30 -17.85 10.38
N ALA A 200 2.27 -17.08 10.09
CA ALA A 200 0.88 -17.46 10.28
C ALA A 200 -0.01 -16.67 9.31
N THR A 201 -1.32 -16.88 9.41
CA THR A 201 -2.32 -16.09 8.70
C THR A 201 -3.27 -15.41 9.69
N ALA A 202 -3.88 -14.31 9.28
CA ALA A 202 -4.95 -13.66 10.02
C ALA A 202 -6.08 -13.24 9.06
N PRO A 203 -7.35 -13.41 9.44
CA PRO A 203 -8.45 -12.93 8.62
C PRO A 203 -8.40 -11.40 8.53
N ALA A 204 -8.38 -10.87 7.31
CA ALA A 204 -8.32 -9.43 7.06
C ALA A 204 -9.36 -9.04 6.02
N GLU A 205 -10.02 -7.90 6.25
CA GLU A 205 -10.73 -7.20 5.18
C GLU A 205 -9.73 -6.39 4.37
N VAL A 206 -9.72 -6.60 3.06
CA VAL A 206 -8.81 -5.94 2.14
C VAL A 206 -9.57 -5.24 1.03
N LEU A 207 -9.00 -4.16 0.54
CA LEU A 207 -9.29 -3.55 -0.74
C LEU A 207 -8.14 -3.91 -1.69
N VAL A 208 -8.46 -4.64 -2.75
CA VAL A 208 -7.52 -4.95 -3.83
C VAL A 208 -7.74 -3.95 -4.94
N SER A 209 -6.68 -3.27 -5.37
CA SER A 209 -6.69 -2.36 -6.53
C SER A 209 -5.71 -2.85 -7.58
N GLU A 210 -6.11 -2.79 -8.84
CA GLU A 210 -5.30 -3.12 -10.00
C GLU A 210 -5.30 -1.97 -10.98
N HIS A 211 -4.12 -1.60 -11.45
CA HIS A 211 -3.89 -0.50 -12.38
C HIS A 211 -3.14 -1.02 -13.60
N PHE A 212 -3.88 -1.14 -14.69
CA PHE A 212 -3.32 -1.54 -15.97
C PHE A 212 -2.86 -0.30 -16.72
N SER A 213 -1.72 -0.40 -17.39
CA SER A 213 -1.36 0.59 -18.42
C SER A 213 -2.32 0.46 -19.60
N GLY A 214 -2.78 1.58 -20.17
CA GLY A 214 -3.69 1.52 -21.31
C GLY A 214 -5.17 1.38 -20.93
N THR A 215 -6.00 1.06 -21.93
CA THR A 215 -7.47 1.11 -21.79
C THR A 215 -8.12 -0.24 -21.49
N ALA A 216 -7.39 -1.34 -21.59
CA ALA A 216 -7.89 -2.68 -21.37
C ALA A 216 -6.77 -3.66 -20.98
N ILE A 217 -7.10 -4.68 -20.19
CA ILE A 217 -6.16 -5.72 -19.73
C ILE A 217 -5.43 -6.37 -20.92
N ALA A 218 -6.17 -6.74 -21.97
CA ALA A 218 -5.62 -7.42 -23.13
C ALA A 218 -4.58 -6.60 -23.93
N ILE A 219 -4.54 -5.28 -23.75
CA ILE A 219 -3.59 -4.38 -24.42
C ILE A 219 -2.57 -3.73 -23.49
N ALA A 220 -2.69 -3.94 -22.18
CA ALA A 220 -1.79 -3.41 -21.19
C ALA A 220 -0.41 -4.07 -21.30
N ASP A 221 0.65 -3.28 -21.17
CA ASP A 221 2.03 -3.79 -21.15
C ASP A 221 2.48 -4.17 -19.72
N HIS A 222 1.93 -3.52 -18.69
CA HIS A 222 2.17 -3.83 -17.29
C HIS A 222 0.94 -3.55 -16.40
N LEU A 223 1.00 -4.07 -15.18
CA LEU A 223 0.00 -3.93 -14.13
C LEU A 223 0.73 -3.65 -12.81
N GLU A 224 0.21 -2.70 -12.05
CA GLU A 224 0.51 -2.56 -10.63
C GLU A 224 -0.71 -2.95 -9.79
N ARG A 225 -0.51 -3.84 -8.82
CA ARG A 225 -1.58 -4.35 -7.96
C ARG A 225 -1.27 -4.07 -6.50
N PHE A 226 -2.26 -3.60 -5.77
CA PHE A 226 -2.15 -3.14 -4.39
C PHE A 226 -3.15 -3.89 -3.49
N TRP A 227 -2.73 -4.21 -2.28
CA TRP A 227 -3.62 -4.64 -1.20
C TRP A 227 -3.54 -3.65 -0.06
N PHE A 228 -4.69 -3.08 0.27
CA PHE A 228 -4.90 -2.23 1.42
C PHE A 228 -5.70 -3.02 2.44
N ALA A 229 -5.12 -3.36 3.59
CA ALA A 229 -5.81 -4.11 4.64
C ALA A 229 -6.36 -3.14 5.69
N ARG A 230 -7.63 -3.35 6.07
CA ARG A 230 -8.29 -2.53 7.08
C ARG A 230 -7.49 -2.55 8.38
N GLY A 231 -7.16 -1.36 8.90
CA GLY A 231 -6.36 -1.17 10.11
C GLY A 231 -4.86 -1.39 9.93
N LEU A 232 -4.39 -1.77 8.74
CA LEU A 232 -2.96 -1.95 8.44
C LEU A 232 -2.46 -1.06 7.30
N GLY A 233 -3.33 -0.45 6.51
CA GLY A 233 -2.89 0.36 5.37
C GLY A 233 -2.42 -0.49 4.18
N LEU A 234 -1.44 0.00 3.43
CA LEU A 234 -0.81 -0.75 2.34
C LEU A 234 -0.03 -1.94 2.91
N VAL A 235 -0.39 -3.16 2.49
CA VAL A 235 0.25 -4.40 2.97
C VAL A 235 0.89 -5.22 1.85
N ARG A 236 0.55 -4.94 0.59
CA ARG A 236 1.21 -5.57 -0.55
C ARG A 236 1.15 -4.70 -1.79
N TRP A 237 2.23 -4.73 -2.56
CA TRP A 237 2.31 -4.21 -3.92
C TRP A 237 2.97 -5.25 -4.82
N GLU A 238 2.48 -5.38 -6.05
CA GLU A 238 3.04 -6.25 -7.08
C GLU A 238 3.18 -5.50 -8.40
N ARG A 239 4.26 -5.79 -9.11
CA ARG A 239 4.45 -5.41 -10.52
C ARG A 239 4.38 -6.64 -11.41
N TRP A 240 3.50 -6.56 -12.39
CA TRP A 240 3.30 -7.60 -13.40
C TRP A 240 3.58 -7.05 -14.79
N GLU A 241 4.18 -7.88 -15.63
CA GLU A 241 4.54 -7.54 -17.01
C GLU A 241 3.86 -8.49 -17.98
N ASN A 242 3.25 -7.94 -19.02
CA ASN A 242 2.59 -8.71 -20.07
C ASN A 242 3.61 -9.24 -21.08
N GLY A 243 3.79 -10.55 -21.18
CA GLY A 243 4.84 -11.17 -21.99
C GLY A 243 4.97 -10.63 -23.42
N PRO A 244 3.90 -10.70 -24.24
CA PRO A 244 3.88 -10.18 -25.60
C PRO A 244 3.98 -8.65 -25.77
N ARG A 245 3.78 -7.85 -24.72
CA ARG A 245 3.63 -6.37 -24.84
C ARG A 245 4.66 -5.57 -24.07
N SER A 246 5.13 -6.10 -22.96
CA SER A 246 6.11 -5.46 -22.08
C SER A 246 7.41 -5.17 -22.83
N HIS A 247 7.91 -3.96 -22.62
CA HIS A 247 9.21 -3.51 -23.13
C HIS A 247 10.37 -3.84 -22.16
N LEU A 248 10.09 -4.46 -21.01
CA LEU A 248 11.10 -4.79 -20.02
C LEU A 248 11.94 -5.99 -20.47
N ALA A 249 13.14 -5.74 -21.00
CA ALA A 249 14.02 -6.77 -21.54
C ALA A 249 14.40 -7.85 -20.52
N ALA A 250 14.59 -7.48 -19.25
CA ALA A 250 15.00 -8.40 -18.18
C ALA A 250 13.83 -9.14 -17.51
N ARG A 251 12.59 -9.02 -18.03
CA ARG A 251 11.36 -9.52 -17.39
C ARG A 251 11.46 -10.97 -16.92
N THR A 252 11.87 -11.90 -17.80
CA THR A 252 11.97 -13.33 -17.44
C THR A 252 12.98 -13.54 -16.32
N ALA A 253 14.17 -12.94 -16.41
CA ALA A 253 15.19 -13.06 -15.38
C ALA A 253 14.74 -12.47 -14.03
N MET A 254 13.99 -11.35 -14.06
CA MET A 254 13.43 -10.74 -12.85
C MET A 254 12.34 -11.61 -12.23
N ALA A 255 11.43 -12.16 -13.04
CA ALA A 255 10.38 -13.06 -12.58
C ALA A 255 10.96 -14.36 -11.98
N ASP A 256 11.96 -14.94 -12.63
CA ASP A 256 12.67 -16.12 -12.12
C ASP A 256 13.37 -15.77 -10.81
N HIS A 257 14.09 -14.66 -10.73
CA HIS A 257 14.75 -14.23 -9.50
C HIS A 257 13.74 -14.04 -8.35
N LEU A 258 12.60 -13.40 -8.62
CA LEU A 258 11.55 -13.21 -7.65
C LEU A 258 10.99 -14.54 -7.15
N ALA A 259 10.69 -15.47 -8.05
CA ALA A 259 10.19 -16.80 -7.71
C ALA A 259 11.18 -17.59 -6.83
N HIS A 260 12.48 -17.51 -7.14
CA HIS A 260 13.53 -18.16 -6.34
C HIS A 260 13.80 -17.47 -4.99
N SER A 261 13.53 -16.16 -4.89
CA SER A 261 13.77 -15.41 -3.65
C SER A 261 12.85 -15.83 -2.51
N GLY A 262 11.64 -16.34 -2.80
CA GLY A 262 10.64 -16.66 -1.78
C GLY A 262 10.09 -15.45 -1.01
N ARG A 263 10.42 -14.20 -1.40
CA ARG A 263 10.02 -12.98 -0.68
C ARG A 263 8.55 -12.56 -0.87
N CYS A 264 7.80 -13.33 -1.65
CA CYS A 264 6.43 -13.03 -2.04
C CYS A 264 5.52 -14.21 -1.74
N PRO A 265 5.00 -14.32 -0.51
CA PRO A 265 4.12 -15.42 -0.13
C PRO A 265 2.87 -15.42 -1.01
N PRO A 266 2.28 -16.59 -1.31
CA PRO A 266 0.98 -16.66 -1.96
C PRO A 266 -0.09 -15.90 -1.18
N ILE A 267 -1.01 -15.25 -1.88
CA ILE A 267 -2.13 -14.51 -1.31
C ILE A 267 -3.33 -14.60 -2.26
N ALA A 268 -4.55 -14.50 -1.72
CA ALA A 268 -5.74 -14.40 -2.55
C ALA A 268 -5.67 -13.17 -3.49
N PHE A 269 -6.08 -13.36 -4.75
CA PHE A 269 -5.97 -12.38 -5.83
C PHE A 269 -4.53 -12.11 -6.30
N GLY A 270 -3.56 -12.94 -5.86
CA GLY A 270 -2.15 -12.87 -6.27
C GLY A 270 -1.83 -13.66 -7.54
N GLU A 271 -2.84 -14.21 -8.21
CA GLU A 271 -2.69 -14.89 -9.50
C GLU A 271 -2.40 -13.89 -10.65
N PRO A 272 -1.77 -14.34 -11.75
CA PRO A 272 -1.59 -13.51 -12.95
C PRO A 272 -2.95 -13.00 -13.46
N PRO A 273 -3.04 -11.74 -13.94
CA PRO A 273 -4.30 -11.18 -14.42
C PRO A 273 -4.85 -11.87 -15.67
N ASP A 274 -3.97 -12.45 -16.49
CA ASP A 274 -4.27 -13.23 -17.70
C ASP A 274 -3.08 -14.17 -18.02
N PRO A 275 -3.25 -15.17 -18.93
CA PRO A 275 -2.15 -15.98 -19.42
C PRO A 275 -1.01 -15.14 -20.04
N GLY A 276 0.23 -15.51 -19.75
CA GLY A 276 1.43 -14.84 -20.30
C GLY A 276 1.92 -13.64 -19.49
N TRP A 277 1.25 -13.27 -18.40
CA TRP A 277 1.74 -12.27 -17.45
C TRP A 277 2.73 -12.87 -16.46
N GLN A 278 3.77 -12.11 -16.12
CA GLN A 278 4.82 -12.51 -15.18
C GLN A 278 4.98 -11.46 -14.08
N MET A 279 4.98 -11.89 -12.82
CA MET A 279 5.29 -11.01 -11.69
C MET A 279 6.81 -10.77 -11.69
N VAL A 280 7.23 -9.50 -11.76
CA VAL A 280 8.66 -9.13 -11.82
C VAL A 280 9.16 -8.42 -10.57
N ASP A 281 8.24 -7.88 -9.76
CA ASP A 281 8.55 -7.42 -8.43
C ASP A 281 7.34 -7.58 -7.52
N CYS A 282 7.60 -7.72 -6.23
CA CYS A 282 6.58 -7.71 -5.22
C CYS A 282 7.17 -7.33 -3.86
N ARG A 283 6.35 -6.58 -3.10
CA ARG A 283 6.60 -6.17 -1.72
C ARG A 283 5.40 -6.59 -0.89
N THR A 284 5.63 -7.36 0.15
CA THR A 284 4.56 -7.76 1.09
C THR A 284 4.92 -7.25 2.47
N TRP A 285 4.38 -6.10 2.90
CA TRP A 285 4.69 -5.48 4.19
C TRP A 285 3.88 -6.08 5.34
N THR A 286 4.10 -7.37 5.62
CA THR A 286 3.51 -8.09 6.76
C THR A 286 4.54 -8.88 7.56
N ASN A 287 5.82 -8.53 7.44
CA ASN A 287 6.88 -8.93 8.36
C ASN A 287 6.95 -7.89 9.49
N PHE A 288 6.35 -8.20 10.64
CA PHE A 288 6.13 -7.23 11.71
C PHE A 288 7.35 -7.13 12.64
N VAL A 289 7.82 -5.90 12.86
CA VAL A 289 8.78 -5.55 13.91
C VAL A 289 8.01 -4.92 15.07
N ARG A 290 8.14 -5.48 16.27
CA ARG A 290 7.34 -5.13 17.46
C ARG A 290 8.16 -4.53 18.62
N GLU A 291 9.46 -4.32 18.41
CA GLU A 291 10.39 -3.68 19.37
C GLU A 291 10.12 -2.17 19.45
N ALA A 292 9.00 -1.79 20.07
CA ALA A 292 8.53 -0.41 20.18
C ALA A 292 9.11 0.34 21.39
N PRO A 293 9.12 1.70 21.38
CA PRO A 293 8.63 2.58 20.30
C PRO A 293 9.57 2.67 19.11
N LEU A 294 9.01 2.68 17.89
CA LEU A 294 9.76 2.85 16.64
C LEU A 294 9.53 4.26 16.07
N PRO A 295 10.57 4.95 15.55
CA PRO A 295 10.40 6.23 14.87
C PRO A 295 9.70 6.01 13.52
N ALA A 296 8.71 6.85 13.22
CA ALA A 296 8.16 6.96 11.88
C ALA A 296 9.12 7.75 10.97
N LEU A 297 9.17 7.39 9.70
CA LEU A 297 9.93 8.16 8.70
C LEU A 297 9.36 9.59 8.58
N ASP A 298 10.22 10.59 8.60
CA ASP A 298 9.83 12.00 8.44
C ASP A 298 9.55 12.33 6.95
N TRP A 299 8.40 11.88 6.45
CA TRP A 299 7.97 12.03 5.06
C TRP A 299 6.46 12.32 4.97
N PRO A 300 5.95 13.08 3.96
CA PRO A 300 6.70 13.85 2.95
C PRO A 300 7.47 15.01 3.59
N ALA A 301 8.30 15.71 2.80
CA ALA A 301 9.04 16.87 3.29
C ALA A 301 8.11 17.89 4.00
N PRO A 302 8.55 18.57 5.07
CA PRO A 302 7.70 19.50 5.83
C PRO A 302 7.03 20.59 4.98
N THR A 303 7.65 21.01 3.88
CA THR A 303 7.10 21.99 2.92
C THR A 303 5.88 21.49 2.14
N LEU A 304 5.62 20.19 2.16
CA LEU A 304 4.49 19.54 1.49
C LEU A 304 3.38 19.14 2.46
N ARG A 305 3.56 19.31 3.78
CA ARG A 305 2.57 18.94 4.79
C ARG A 305 1.43 19.96 4.88
#